data_AF-A0AAW2BQG5-F1
#
_entry.id   AF-A0AAW2BQG5-F1
#
_cell.length_a   1.000
_cell.length_b   1.000
_cell.length_c   1.000
_cell.angle_alpha   90.00
_cell.angle_beta   90.00
_cell.angle_gamma   90.00
#
_symmetry.space_group_name_H-M   'P 1'
#
loop_
_entity.id
_entity.type
_entity.pdbx_description
1 polymer ?
#
loop_
_entity_poly.entity_id
_entity_poly.type
_entity_poly.pdbx_seq_one_letter_code
_entity_poly.pdbx_strand_id
1 'polypeptide(L)'
;MWNPHLISEDVGVGFNIWKLRRTFTRVYSMRPLPSGALFRCYPGLWKVFYNDKDRPNRYLLAKELINHPDAEDLEIIDGDVEEKSGQGPSLFDNAVGMFSSLNRFMKAISK
;
A
#
# COMPACT_ATOMS: atom_id res chain seq x y z
N MET A 1 -37.77 -2.79 -25.99
CA MET A 1 -36.44 -3.20 -26.50
C MET A 1 -35.43 -2.88 -25.41
N TRP A 2 -34.94 -3.88 -24.68
CA TRP A 2 -33.98 -3.67 -23.59
C TRP A 2 -32.55 -3.54 -24.14
N ASN A 3 -31.77 -2.67 -23.52
CA ASN A 3 -30.41 -2.32 -23.95
C ASN A 3 -29.48 -3.57 -23.84
N PRO A 4 -28.86 -4.03 -24.95
CA PRO A 4 -28.04 -5.24 -24.96
C PRO A 4 -26.79 -5.16 -24.07
N HIS A 5 -26.34 -3.97 -23.67
CA HIS A 5 -25.27 -3.80 -22.67
C HIS A 5 -25.69 -4.18 -21.24
N LEU A 6 -27.00 -4.25 -20.94
CA LEU A 6 -27.53 -4.68 -19.64
C LEU A 6 -27.89 -6.18 -19.62
N ILE A 7 -27.76 -6.87 -20.76
CA ILE A 7 -28.17 -8.26 -20.98
C ILE A 7 -26.98 -9.23 -20.91
N SER A 8 -25.74 -8.76 -20.71
CA SER A 8 -24.60 -9.65 -20.50
C SER A 8 -24.71 -10.38 -19.16
N GLU A 9 -25.27 -11.59 -19.20
CA GLU A 9 -25.30 -12.59 -18.13
C GLU A 9 -23.90 -12.97 -17.60
N ASP A 10 -22.84 -12.61 -18.33
CA ASP A 10 -21.45 -13.00 -18.05
C ASP A 10 -20.77 -12.19 -16.92
N VAL A 11 -21.40 -11.11 -16.45
CA VAL A 11 -20.91 -10.30 -15.31
C VAL A 11 -22.09 -9.78 -14.49
N GLY A 12 -22.98 -10.69 -14.07
CA GLY A 12 -24.09 -10.32 -13.19
C GLY A 12 -23.63 -9.50 -11.99
N VAL A 13 -24.53 -8.67 -11.43
CA VAL A 13 -24.25 -7.85 -10.23
C VAL A 13 -23.58 -8.68 -9.13
N GLY A 14 -23.98 -9.95 -8.99
CA GLY A 14 -23.35 -10.93 -8.09
C GLY A 14 -21.87 -11.19 -8.37
N PHE A 15 -21.44 -11.32 -9.63
CA PHE A 15 -20.03 -11.53 -9.99
C PHE A 15 -19.19 -10.28 -9.74
N ASN A 16 -19.72 -9.09 -10.08
CA ASN A 16 -19.06 -7.83 -9.74
C ASN A 16 -18.95 -7.64 -8.22
N ILE A 17 -20.00 -7.92 -7.45
CA ILE A 17 -19.96 -7.90 -5.98
C ILE A 17 -18.96 -8.94 -5.46
N TRP A 18 -18.88 -10.13 -6.06
CA TRP A 18 -17.90 -11.16 -5.68
C TRP A 18 -16.47 -10.73 -5.96
N LYS A 19 -16.21 -10.13 -7.13
CA LYS A 19 -14.91 -9.59 -7.50
C LYS A 19 -14.52 -8.42 -6.60
N LEU A 20 -15.46 -7.52 -6.31
CA LEU A 20 -15.33 -6.45 -5.33
C LEU A 20 -15.01 -7.01 -3.93
N ARG A 21 -15.74 -8.04 -3.46
CA ARG A 21 -15.46 -8.76 -2.20
C ARG A 21 -14.08 -9.40 -2.16
N ARG A 22 -13.58 -9.93 -3.29
CA ARG A 22 -12.21 -10.44 -3.39
C ARG A 22 -11.16 -9.33 -3.29
N THR A 23 -11.47 -8.12 -3.75
CA THR A 23 -10.57 -6.95 -3.65
C THR A 23 -10.70 -6.18 -2.34
N PHE A 24 -11.77 -6.36 -1.57
CA PHE A 24 -11.92 -5.75 -0.25
C PHE A 24 -11.02 -6.46 0.76
N THR A 25 -9.80 -5.97 0.89
CA THR A 25 -8.88 -6.40 1.96
C THR A 25 -9.48 -6.00 3.31
N ARG A 26 -9.69 -6.96 4.21
CA ARG A 26 -10.16 -6.64 5.58
C ARG A 26 -9.09 -5.84 6.31
N VAL A 27 -9.44 -4.60 6.66
CA VAL A 27 -8.63 -3.75 7.53
C VAL A 27 -8.94 -4.16 8.96
N TYR A 28 -7.93 -4.61 9.69
CA TYR A 28 -8.07 -5.04 11.08
C TYR A 28 -7.95 -3.87 12.05
N SER A 29 -7.13 -2.88 11.70
CA SER A 29 -6.95 -1.67 12.49
C SER A 29 -6.64 -0.50 11.57
N MET A 30 -7.34 0.60 11.80
CA MET A 30 -7.07 1.90 11.21
C MET A 30 -7.05 2.92 12.34
N ARG A 31 -5.90 3.54 12.58
CA ARG A 31 -5.74 4.56 13.61
C ARG A 31 -5.35 5.89 12.94
N PRO A 32 -6.20 6.93 13.00
CA PRO A 32 -5.83 8.24 12.49
C PRO A 32 -4.76 8.88 13.39
N LEU A 33 -3.81 9.57 12.77
CA LEU A 33 -2.79 10.37 13.40
C LEU A 33 -2.93 11.83 12.91
N PRO A 34 -2.41 12.84 13.64
CA PRO A 34 -2.43 14.22 13.17
C PRO A 34 -1.73 14.40 11.81
N SER A 35 -0.60 13.71 11.62
CA SER A 35 0.22 13.76 10.40
C SER A 35 -0.25 12.78 9.30
N GLY A 36 -1.15 11.83 9.62
CA GLY A 36 -1.53 10.79 8.68
C GLY A 36 -2.38 9.65 9.28
N ALA A 37 -2.06 8.40 8.94
CA ALA A 37 -2.82 7.24 9.42
C ALA A 37 -1.99 5.96 9.50
N LEU A 38 -2.26 5.16 10.52
CA LEU A 38 -1.75 3.80 10.69
C LEU A 38 -2.75 2.80 10.15
N PHE A 39 -2.27 1.83 9.39
CA PHE A 39 -3.10 0.86 8.69
C PHE A 39 -2.57 -0.56 8.83
N ARG A 40 -3.46 -1.50 9.18
CA ARG A 40 -3.18 -2.93 9.19
C ARG A 40 -4.21 -3.72 8.42
N CYS A 41 -3.74 -4.47 7.41
CA CYS A 41 -4.49 -5.52 6.73
C CYS A 41 -3.77 -6.85 6.90
N TYR A 42 -4.41 -7.88 7.45
CA TYR A 42 -3.85 -9.23 7.43
C TYR A 42 -4.10 -9.88 6.05
N PRO A 43 -3.12 -10.61 5.46
CA PRO A 43 -1.81 -11.00 6.00
C PRO A 43 -0.66 -9.99 5.74
N GLY A 44 -0.94 -8.78 5.26
CA GLY A 44 0.04 -7.75 4.95
C GLY A 44 0.70 -7.09 6.17
N LEU A 45 1.71 -6.27 5.91
CA LEU A 45 2.48 -5.52 6.92
C LEU A 45 1.69 -4.34 7.50
N TRP A 46 2.16 -3.81 8.64
CA TRP A 46 1.72 -2.50 9.12
C TRP A 46 2.22 -1.43 8.16
N LYS A 47 1.35 -0.50 7.79
CA LYS A 47 1.67 0.60 6.89
C LYS A 47 1.42 1.91 7.60
N VAL A 48 2.42 2.79 7.55
CA VAL A 48 2.31 4.17 8.04
C VAL A 48 2.13 5.09 6.84
N PHE A 49 1.03 5.83 6.85
CA PHE A 49 0.66 6.77 5.81
C PHE A 49 0.74 8.21 6.32
N TYR A 50 1.10 9.13 5.42
CA TYR A 50 1.16 10.56 5.67
C TYR A 50 0.24 11.32 4.73
N ASN A 51 -0.25 12.46 5.19
CA ASN A 51 -0.96 13.38 4.32
C ASN A 51 0.03 14.02 3.33
N ASP A 52 -0.28 13.91 2.05
CA ASP A 52 0.47 14.61 1.00
C ASP A 52 0.28 16.13 1.18
N LYS A 53 1.39 16.86 1.30
CA LYS A 53 1.39 18.32 1.45
C LYS A 53 0.99 19.00 0.14
N ASP A 54 1.35 18.42 -1.00
CA ASP A 54 1.11 19.00 -2.33
C ASP A 54 -0.32 18.70 -2.83
N ARG A 55 -0.91 17.59 -2.38
CA ARG A 55 -2.23 17.13 -2.82
C ARG A 55 -3.12 16.78 -1.62
N PRO A 56 -3.99 17.70 -1.17
CA PRO A 56 -4.88 17.42 -0.06
C PRO A 56 -5.79 16.20 -0.39
N ASN A 57 -6.13 15.44 0.65
CA ASN A 57 -6.90 14.18 0.59
C ASN A 57 -6.17 12.96 0.01
N ARG A 58 -4.86 13.04 -0.24
CA ARG A 58 -4.06 11.87 -0.63
C ARG A 58 -3.12 11.45 0.48
N TYR A 59 -3.05 10.14 0.69
CA TYR A 59 -2.08 9.52 1.57
C TYR A 59 -0.86 9.02 0.79
N LEU A 60 0.34 9.29 1.31
CA LEU A 60 1.61 8.75 0.86
C LEU A 60 2.09 7.69 1.83
N LEU A 61 2.60 6.56 1.31
CA LEU A 61 3.16 5.49 2.12
C LEU A 61 4.57 5.91 2.57
N ALA A 62 4.80 6.04 3.87
CA ALA A 62 6.14 6.32 4.39
C ALA A 62 6.92 5.04 4.64
N LYS A 63 6.33 4.09 5.38
CA LYS A 63 7.04 2.88 5.82
C LYS A 63 6.13 1.68 6.00
N GLU A 64 6.69 0.51 5.75
CA GLU A 64 6.06 -0.78 6.06
C GLU A 64 6.84 -1.48 7.19
N LEU A 65 6.11 -2.02 8.17
CA LEU A 65 6.66 -2.62 9.38
C LEU A 65 6.01 -3.98 9.65
N ILE A 66 6.80 -4.91 10.19
CA ILE A 66 6.31 -6.26 10.55
C ILE A 66 5.45 -6.18 11.81
N ASN A 67 5.93 -5.43 12.80
CA ASN A 67 5.28 -5.25 14.11
C ASN A 67 4.48 -3.95 14.16
N HIS A 68 3.60 -3.86 15.16
CA HIS A 68 2.89 -2.61 15.44
C HIS A 68 3.92 -1.54 15.84
N PRO A 69 3.93 -0.35 15.21
CA PRO A 69 4.87 0.70 15.54
C PRO A 69 4.57 1.32 16.90
N ASP A 70 5.60 1.53 17.71
CA ASP A 70 5.50 2.26 18.96
C ASP A 70 5.59 3.78 18.73
N ALA A 71 5.40 4.57 19.79
CA ALA A 71 5.42 6.04 19.69
C ALA A 71 6.79 6.56 19.19
N GLU A 72 7.89 6.00 19.69
CA GLU A 72 9.25 6.36 19.28
C GLU A 72 9.49 6.06 17.80
N ASP A 73 8.99 4.92 17.30
CA ASP A 73 9.09 4.56 15.88
C ASP A 73 8.37 5.58 15.00
N LEU A 74 7.22 6.08 15.45
CA LEU A 74 6.43 7.08 14.72
C LEU A 74 7.16 8.42 14.62
N GLU A 75 7.81 8.86 15.70
CA GLU A 75 8.60 10.11 15.71
C GLU A 75 9.81 10.02 14.78
N ILE A 76 10.49 8.86 14.76
CA ILE A 76 11.62 8.62 13.84
C ILE A 76 11.14 8.65 12.38
N ILE A 77 9.99 8.04 12.10
CA ILE A 77 9.40 8.02 10.75
C ILE A 77 8.93 9.43 10.35
N ASP A 78 8.31 10.19 11.26
CA ASP A 78 7.92 11.58 11.05
C ASP A 78 9.14 12.41 10.61
N GLY A 79 10.26 12.31 11.34
CA GLY A 79 11.50 13.03 11.02
C GLY A 79 12.10 12.65 9.66
N ASP A 80 12.18 11.35 9.33
CA ASP A 80 12.69 10.87 8.04
C ASP A 80 11.83 11.33 6.84
N VAL A 81 10.51 11.45 7.04
CA VAL A 81 9.59 11.97 6.01
C VAL A 81 9.79 13.47 5.79
N GLU A 82 10.03 14.25 6.84
CA GLU A 82 10.32 15.68 6.70
C GLU A 82 11.64 15.91 5.94
N GLU A 83 12.69 15.15 6.25
CA GLU A 83 13.97 15.22 5.52
C GLU A 83 13.80 14.83 4.04
N LYS A 84 13.05 13.75 3.75
CA LYS A 84 12.76 13.30 2.37
C LYS A 84 11.83 14.24 1.60
N SER A 85 11.04 15.08 2.28
CA SER A 85 10.23 16.09 1.60
C SER A 85 11.06 17.21 0.99
N GLY A 86 12.32 17.39 1.42
CA GLY A 86 13.30 18.27 0.78
C GLY A 86 14.05 17.66 -0.40
N GLN A 87 14.06 16.32 -0.52
CA GLN A 87 14.84 15.59 -1.53
C GLN A 87 14.02 14.39 -2.00
N GLY A 88 13.37 14.54 -3.17
CA GLY A 88 12.33 13.67 -3.71
C GLY A 88 12.53 12.16 -3.47
N PRO A 89 11.42 11.42 -3.27
CA PRO A 89 11.43 10.14 -2.56
C PRO A 89 12.32 9.10 -3.24
N SER A 90 13.13 8.44 -2.41
CA SER A 90 14.01 7.32 -2.75
C SER A 90 13.22 6.07 -3.18
N LEU A 91 12.65 6.13 -4.39
CA LEU A 91 12.22 4.95 -5.16
C LEU A 91 13.40 3.98 -5.42
N PHE A 92 14.63 4.46 -5.25
CA PHE A 92 15.86 3.69 -5.43
C PHE A 92 16.14 2.68 -4.31
N ASP A 93 15.81 2.97 -3.04
CA ASP A 93 16.13 2.05 -1.93
C ASP A 93 15.29 0.77 -1.97
N ASN A 94 14.02 0.89 -2.34
CA ASN A 94 13.13 -0.26 -2.56
C ASN A 94 13.52 -1.05 -3.83
N ALA A 95 14.07 -0.39 -4.84
CA ALA A 95 14.50 -1.04 -6.08
C ALA A 95 15.73 -1.95 -5.84
N VAL A 96 16.68 -1.53 -5.00
CA VAL A 96 17.90 -2.33 -4.70
C VAL A 96 17.55 -3.69 -4.09
N GLY A 97 16.55 -3.75 -3.21
CA GLY A 97 16.05 -5.01 -2.65
C GLY A 97 15.42 -5.94 -3.70
N MET A 98 14.64 -5.38 -4.63
CA MET A 98 13.96 -6.11 -5.70
C MET A 98 14.92 -6.62 -6.80
N PHE A 99 15.97 -5.88 -7.13
CA PHE A 99 16.99 -6.35 -8.09
C PHE A 99 17.80 -7.54 -7.54
N SER A 100 18.03 -7.59 -6.23
CA SER A 100 18.76 -8.69 -5.59
C SER A 100 18.02 -10.03 -5.67
N SER A 101 16.69 -10.02 -5.55
CA SER A 101 15.86 -11.23 -5.62
C SER A 101 15.73 -11.75 -7.06
N LEU A 102 15.64 -10.86 -8.05
CA LEU A 102 15.68 -11.21 -9.47
C LEU A 102 17.01 -11.87 -9.87
N ASN A 103 18.14 -11.37 -9.36
CA ASN A 103 19.45 -11.93 -9.69
C ASN A 103 19.66 -13.34 -9.10
N ARG A 104 19.12 -13.63 -7.91
CA ARG A 104 19.10 -15.01 -7.36
C ARG A 104 18.18 -15.92 -8.15
N PHE A 105 17.02 -15.42 -8.58
CA PHE A 105 16.07 -16.19 -9.38
C PHE A 105 16.65 -16.58 -10.75
N MET A 106 17.30 -15.63 -11.44
CA MET A 106 17.99 -15.92 -12.70
C MET A 106 19.12 -16.94 -12.53
N LYS A 107 19.91 -16.85 -11.44
CA LYS A 107 20.94 -17.85 -11.14
C LYS A 107 20.37 -19.25 -10.84
N ALA A 108 19.15 -19.35 -10.30
CA ALA A 108 18.50 -20.62 -10.01
C ALA A 108 17.92 -21.30 -11.26
N ILE A 109 17.53 -20.52 -12.27
CA ILE A 109 17.00 -21.02 -13.56
C ILE A 109 18.14 -21.38 -14.53
N SER A 110 19.30 -20.76 -14.40
CA SER A 110 20.46 -20.94 -15.29
C SER A 110 21.23 -22.26 -15.10
N LYS A 111 20.66 -23.28 -14.44
CA LYS A 111 21.30 -24.58 -14.24
C LYS A 111 20.49 -25.73 -14.83
#